data_AF-A0A1S1T328-F1
#
_entry.id   AF-A0A1S1T328-F1
#
_cell.length_a   1.000
_cell.length_b   1.000
_cell.length_c   1.000
_cell.angle_alpha   90.00
_cell.angle_beta   90.00
_cell.angle_gamma   90.00
#
_symmetry.space_group_name_H-M   'P 1'
#
loop_
_entity.id
_entity.type
_entity.pdbx_description
1 polymer ?
#
loop_
_entity_poly.entity_id
_entity_poly.type
_entity_poly.pdbx_seq_one_letter_code
_entity_poly.pdbx_strand_id
1 'polypeptide(L)'
;MNASRNDLALIAVMRRYFEAKDEANALKLRLEAARNESGDEIGRFYDLRTNAPHAEDILTWHRLRKEMEKLMSHAALWARGGSIEGCDAAKEEDASPTAPLLGVDAVAE
;
A
#
# COMPACT_ATOMS: atom_id res chain seq x y z
N MET A 1 25.24 3.50 12.11
CA MET A 1 25.04 2.25 11.35
C MET A 1 24.53 2.66 9.97
N ASN A 2 25.27 2.36 8.91
CA ASN A 2 24.80 2.60 7.54
C ASN A 2 23.90 1.41 7.15
N ALA A 3 22.63 1.68 6.85
CA ALA A 3 21.71 0.65 6.37
C ALA A 3 22.19 0.14 5.00
N SER A 4 22.11 -1.18 4.78
CA SER A 4 22.40 -1.74 3.46
C SER A 4 21.31 -1.36 2.47
N ARG A 5 21.61 -1.43 1.16
CA ARG A 5 20.60 -1.20 0.12
C ARG A 5 19.41 -2.16 0.24
N ASN A 6 19.66 -3.39 0.70
CA ASN A 6 18.63 -4.37 0.98
C ASN A 6 17.74 -3.97 2.18
N ASP A 7 18.31 -3.32 3.20
CA ASP A 7 17.54 -2.80 4.35
C ASP A 7 16.67 -1.60 3.95
N LEU A 8 17.19 -0.71 3.10
CA LEU A 8 16.41 0.39 2.52
C LEU A 8 15.26 -0.14 1.66
N ALA A 9 15.50 -1.20 0.87
CA ALA A 9 14.45 -1.86 0.10
C ALA A 9 13.36 -2.47 1.01
N LEU A 10 13.73 -3.03 2.18
CA LEU A 10 12.74 -3.49 3.15
C LEU A 10 11.88 -2.34 3.69
N ILE A 11 12.49 -1.20 4.03
CA ILE A 11 11.75 -0.03 4.52
C ILE A 11 10.71 0.41 3.48
N ALA A 12 11.10 0.49 2.20
CA ALA A 12 10.18 0.83 1.11
C ALA A 12 9.05 -0.20 0.95
N VAL A 13 9.37 -1.50 0.99
CA VAL A 13 8.36 -2.59 0.96
C VAL A 13 7.36 -2.47 2.11
N MET A 14 7.84 -2.21 3.33
CA MET A 14 6.98 -2.10 4.51
C MET A 14 6.12 -0.84 4.47
N ARG A 15 6.67 0.29 4.02
CA ARG A 15 5.92 1.53 3.80
C ARG A 15 4.76 1.30 2.85
N ARG A 16 5.05 0.75 1.65
CA ARG A 16 4.02 0.47 0.64
C ARG A 16 2.97 -0.51 1.15
N TYR A 17 3.35 -1.48 1.98
CA TYR A 17 2.40 -2.42 2.58
C TYR A 17 1.39 -1.70 3.49
N PHE A 18 1.85 -0.77 4.33
CA PHE A 18 0.95 -0.02 5.20
C PHE A 18 0.05 0.93 4.42
N GLU A 19 0.56 1.60 3.39
CA GLU A 19 -0.25 2.42 2.49
C GLU A 19 -1.34 1.58 1.80
N ALA A 20 -0.97 0.46 1.19
CA ALA A 20 -1.92 -0.43 0.53
C ALA A 20 -2.96 -1.01 1.52
N LYS A 21 -2.55 -1.26 2.77
CA LYS A 21 -3.45 -1.71 3.84
C LYS A 21 -4.47 -0.63 4.21
N ASP A 22 -4.04 0.61 4.33
CA ASP A 22 -4.91 1.73 4.66
C ASP A 22 -5.88 2.03 3.52
N GLU A 23 -5.40 2.05 2.27
CA GLU A 23 -6.24 2.15 1.06
C GLU A 23 -7.29 1.02 1.01
N ALA A 24 -6.89 -0.23 1.26
CA ALA A 24 -7.80 -1.38 1.25
C ALA A 24 -8.83 -1.31 2.37
N ASN A 25 -8.46 -0.83 3.56
CA ASN A 25 -9.39 -0.65 4.68
C ASN A 25 -10.40 0.46 4.40
N ALA A 26 -9.96 1.58 3.81
CA ALA A 26 -10.85 2.66 3.42
C ALA A 26 -11.87 2.21 2.36
N LEU A 27 -11.41 1.48 1.34
CA LEU A 27 -12.28 0.87 0.33
C LEU A 27 -13.28 -0.10 0.95
N LYS A 28 -12.81 -0.99 1.83
CA LYS A 28 -13.68 -1.93 2.52
C LYS A 28 -14.78 -1.22 3.30
N LEU A 29 -14.43 -0.18 4.07
CA LEU A 29 -15.41 0.57 4.86
C LEU A 29 -16.46 1.23 3.97
N ARG A 30 -16.05 1.86 2.85
CA ARG A 30 -16.98 2.47 1.89
C ARG A 30 -17.92 1.44 1.27
N LEU A 31 -17.41 0.27 0.86
CA LEU A 31 -18.20 -0.81 0.28
C LEU A 31 -19.18 -1.41 1.29
N GLU A 32 -18.77 -1.58 2.55
CA GLU A 32 -19.64 -2.09 3.61
C GLU A 32 -20.76 -1.10 3.97
N ALA A 33 -20.46 0.21 3.99
CA ALA A 33 -21.47 1.25 4.16
C ALA A 33 -22.49 1.25 3.02
N ALA A 34 -22.01 1.26 1.77
CA ALA A 34 -22.88 1.22 0.58
C ALA A 34 -23.75 -0.05 0.53
N ARG A 35 -23.18 -1.22 0.90
CA ARG A 35 -23.96 -2.46 1.00
C ARG A 35 -25.08 -2.32 2.05
N ASN A 36 -24.75 -1.83 3.24
CA ASN A 36 -25.74 -1.67 4.31
C ASN A 36 -26.86 -0.71 3.92
N GLU A 37 -26.55 0.37 3.20
CA GLU A 37 -27.53 1.33 2.69
C GLU A 37 -28.40 0.73 1.57
N SER A 38 -27.83 -0.10 0.69
CA SER A 38 -28.57 -0.76 -0.39
C SER A 38 -29.53 -1.85 0.09
N GLY A 39 -29.23 -2.48 1.23
CA GLY A 39 -29.95 -3.67 1.70
C GLY A 39 -29.74 -4.91 0.82
N ASP A 40 -28.82 -4.87 -0.15
CA ASP A 40 -28.53 -6.00 -1.04
C ASP A 40 -27.90 -7.17 -0.28
N GLU A 41 -28.23 -8.38 -0.72
CA GLU A 41 -27.51 -9.58 -0.30
C GLU A 41 -26.04 -9.49 -0.71
N ILE A 42 -25.16 -10.02 0.15
CA ILE A 42 -23.70 -9.91 -0.03
C ILE A 42 -23.24 -10.41 -1.40
N GLY A 43 -23.79 -11.52 -1.90
CA GLY A 43 -23.41 -12.08 -3.19
C GLY A 43 -23.76 -11.17 -4.37
N ARG A 44 -24.93 -10.50 -4.30
CA ARG A 44 -25.39 -9.58 -5.34
C ARG A 44 -24.61 -8.27 -5.32
N PHE A 45 -24.30 -7.76 -4.14
CA PHE A 45 -23.54 -6.52 -4.00
C PHE A 45 -22.11 -6.66 -4.54
N TYR A 46 -21.46 -7.80 -4.31
CA TYR A 46 -20.08 -8.04 -4.77
C TYR A 46 -19.99 -8.65 -6.18
N ASP A 47 -21.11 -8.91 -6.85
CA ASP A 47 -21.09 -9.27 -8.28
C ASP A 47 -20.88 -8.01 -9.14
N LEU A 48 -19.70 -7.95 -9.75
CA LEU A 48 -19.26 -6.85 -10.61
C LEU A 48 -20.20 -6.62 -11.80
N ARG A 49 -20.94 -7.65 -12.24
CA ARG A 49 -21.88 -7.56 -13.37
C ARG A 49 -23.16 -6.84 -13.00
N THR A 50 -23.55 -6.91 -11.72
CA THR A 50 -24.80 -6.35 -11.21
C THR A 50 -24.58 -5.06 -10.41
N ASN A 51 -23.36 -4.81 -9.95
CA ASN A 51 -22.99 -3.62 -9.20
C ASN A 51 -21.92 -2.78 -9.91
N ALA A 52 -22.26 -2.31 -11.11
CA ALA A 52 -21.39 -1.45 -11.90
C ALA A 52 -20.86 -0.19 -11.14
N PRO A 53 -21.66 0.48 -10.27
CA PRO A 53 -21.17 1.64 -9.51
C PRO A 53 -19.99 1.34 -8.59
N HIS A 54 -19.92 0.14 -8.01
CA HIS A 54 -18.87 -0.25 -7.06
C HIS A 54 -17.84 -1.22 -7.65
N ALA A 55 -17.97 -1.58 -8.93
CA ALA A 55 -17.12 -2.58 -9.57
C ALA A 55 -15.63 -2.20 -9.54
N GLU A 56 -15.29 -0.93 -9.79
CA GLU A 56 -13.91 -0.43 -9.75
C GLU A 56 -13.32 -0.50 -8.34
N ASP A 57 -14.08 -0.08 -7.33
CA ASP A 57 -13.68 -0.13 -5.92
C ASP A 57 -13.42 -1.59 -5.49
N ILE A 58 -14.29 -2.53 -5.88
CA ILE A 58 -14.14 -3.97 -5.59
C ILE A 58 -12.87 -4.52 -6.26
N LEU A 59 -12.64 -4.20 -7.54
CA LEU A 59 -11.44 -4.61 -8.26
C LEU A 59 -10.16 -4.04 -7.63
N THR A 60 -10.19 -2.77 -7.25
CA THR A 60 -9.08 -2.07 -6.60
C THR A 60 -8.77 -2.71 -5.25
N TRP A 61 -9.79 -3.03 -4.45
CA TRP A 61 -9.63 -3.73 -3.18
C TRP A 61 -8.97 -5.11 -3.37
N HIS A 62 -9.39 -5.89 -4.36
CA HIS A 62 -8.77 -7.18 -4.67
C HIS A 62 -7.31 -7.03 -5.14
N ARG A 63 -7.01 -5.99 -5.94
CA ARG A 63 -5.65 -5.68 -6.37
C ARG A 63 -4.75 -5.37 -5.18
N LEU A 64 -5.20 -4.50 -4.27
CA LEU A 64 -4.45 -4.11 -3.07
C LEU A 64 -4.17 -5.30 -2.16
N ARG A 65 -5.12 -6.23 -2.00
CA ARG A 65 -4.87 -7.47 -1.24
C ARG A 65 -3.77 -8.32 -1.85
N LYS A 66 -3.79 -8.52 -3.17
CA LYS A 66 -2.74 -9.27 -3.87
C LYS A 66 -1.39 -8.57 -3.79
N GLU A 67 -1.38 -7.24 -3.83
CA GLU A 67 -0.19 -6.44 -3.64
C GLU A 67 0.41 -6.63 -2.23
N MET A 68 -0.42 -6.54 -1.18
CA MET A 68 -0.01 -6.79 0.20
C MET A 68 0.59 -8.19 0.38
N GLU A 69 0.02 -9.23 -0.22
CA GLU A 69 0.55 -10.59 -0.19
C GLU A 69 1.95 -10.68 -0.84
N LYS A 70 2.16 -9.99 -1.97
CA LYS A 70 3.47 -9.92 -2.62
C LYS A 70 4.50 -9.18 -1.76
N LEU A 71 4.11 -8.05 -1.16
CA LEU A 71 4.99 -7.26 -0.28
C LEU A 71 5.42 -8.07 0.94
N MET A 72 4.50 -8.81 1.57
CA MET A 72 4.84 -9.72 2.68
C MET A 72 5.73 -10.88 2.24
N SER A 73 5.56 -11.38 1.00
CA SER A 73 6.45 -12.40 0.45
C SER A 73 7.88 -11.88 0.28
N HIS A 74 8.06 -10.63 -0.14
CA HIS A 74 9.37 -9.97 -0.20
C HIS A 74 9.97 -9.74 1.19
N ALA A 75 9.18 -9.23 2.14
CA ALA A 75 9.65 -9.07 3.52
C ALA A 75 10.12 -10.41 4.13
N ALA A 76 9.39 -11.49 3.87
CA ALA A 76 9.77 -12.83 4.31
C ALA A 76 11.05 -13.34 3.61
N LEU A 77 11.27 -12.99 2.34
CA LEU A 77 12.52 -13.30 1.63
C LEU A 77 13.71 -12.57 2.26
N TRP A 78 13.57 -11.28 2.54
CA TRP A 78 14.60 -10.49 3.24
C TRP A 78 14.92 -11.09 4.61
N ALA A 79 13.89 -11.50 5.38
CA ALA A 79 14.09 -12.11 6.70
C ALA A 79 14.86 -13.44 6.67
N ARG A 80 14.86 -14.13 5.51
CA ARG A 80 15.66 -15.34 5.27
C ARG A 80 17.06 -15.04 4.71
N GLY A 81 17.46 -13.77 4.61
CA GLY A 81 18.74 -13.33 4.05
C GLY A 81 18.74 -13.18 2.52
N GLY A 82 17.57 -13.21 1.88
CA GLY A 82 17.45 -12.98 0.43
C GLY A 82 17.54 -11.50 0.05
N SER A 83 17.89 -11.23 -1.20
CA SER A 83 17.90 -9.86 -1.75
C SER A 83 16.53 -9.47 -2.30
N ILE A 84 16.08 -8.25 -1.99
CA ILE A 84 14.82 -7.65 -2.45
C ILE A 84 15.03 -6.30 -3.15
N GLU A 85 16.27 -5.94 -3.49
CA GLU A 85 16.63 -4.65 -4.10
C GLU A 85 15.95 -4.40 -5.47
N GLY A 86 15.45 -5.45 -6.13
CA GLY A 86 14.73 -5.36 -7.41
C GLY A 86 13.21 -5.19 -7.29
N CYS A 87 12.65 -5.16 -6.07
CA CYS A 87 11.21 -4.99 -5.87
C CYS A 87 10.74 -3.63 -6.36
N ASP A 88 9.62 -3.59 -7.07
CA ASP A 88 9.09 -2.35 -7.64
C ASP A 88 8.75 -1.31 -6.56
N ALA A 89 8.33 -1.75 -5.36
CA ALA A 89 8.14 -0.88 -4.20
C ALA A 89 9.43 -0.14 -3.76
N ALA A 90 10.61 -0.71 -4.01
CA ALA A 90 11.89 -0.08 -3.71
C ALA A 90 12.38 0.88 -4.83
N LYS A 91 11.77 0.82 -6.02
CA LYS A 91 12.10 1.70 -7.16
C LYS A 91 11.37 3.03 -7.10
N GLU A 92 10.20 3.09 -6.47
CA GLU A 92 9.40 4.31 -6.36
C GLU A 92 10.07 5.39 -5.47
N GLU A 93 10.94 5.00 -4.53
CA GLU A 93 11.67 5.98 -3.69
C GLU A 93 12.83 6.69 -4.43
N ASP A 94 13.40 6.11 -5.50
CA ASP A 94 14.47 6.75 -6.29
C ASP A 94 13.95 7.90 -7.18
N ALA A 95 12.61 8.04 -7.28
CA ALA A 95 11.95 9.04 -8.12
C ALA A 95 11.31 10.20 -7.33
N SER A 96 11.35 10.19 -5.99
CA SER A 96 10.76 11.25 -5.17
C SER A 96 11.83 12.27 -4.78
N PRO A 97 11.75 13.55 -5.21
CA PRO A 97 12.71 14.55 -4.77
C PRO A 97 12.51 14.78 -3.27
N THR A 98 13.49 14.38 -2.48
CA THR A 98 13.63 14.71 -1.06
C THR A 98 13.37 16.20 -0.87
N ALA A 99 12.21 16.53 -0.29
CA ALA A 99 11.95 17.87 0.22
C ALA A 99 13.00 18.17 1.31
N PRO A 100 13.77 19.26 1.21
CA PRO A 100 14.72 19.61 2.25
C PRO A 100 13.94 20.07 3.49
N LEU A 101 13.82 19.19 4.48
CA LEU A 101 13.58 19.57 5.86
C LEU A 101 14.89 20.11 6.42
N LEU A 102 15.04 21.44 6.51
CA LEU A 102 15.73 22.17 7.58
C LEU A 102 15.88 23.65 7.19
N GLY A 103 15.02 24.48 7.77
CA GLY A 103 15.17 25.94 7.78
C GLY A 103 14.96 26.43 9.19
N VAL A 104 15.97 26.23 10.05
CA VAL A 104 16.10 26.91 11.33
C VAL A 104 17.58 27.22 11.51
N ASP A 105 18.00 28.32 10.88
CA ASP A 105 19.14 29.13 11.32
C ASP A 105 18.58 30.09 12.38
N ALA A 106 18.91 29.92 13.66
CA ALA A 106 20.15 30.38 14.28
C ALA A 106 20.24 31.92 14.38
N VAL A 107 20.06 32.38 15.62
CA VAL A 107 20.47 33.64 16.24
C VAL A 107 21.65 34.37 15.56
N ALA A 108 21.44 35.66 15.32
CA ALA A 108 22.39 36.78 15.35
C ALA A 108 21.54 38.06 15.44
N GLU A 109 21.77 39.08 16.26
CA GLU A 109 22.85 39.53 17.14
C GLU A 109 22.20 40.36 18.26
#